data_AF-A0A519YI38-F1
#
_entry.id   AF-A0A519YI38-F1
#
_cell.length_a   1.000
_cell.length_b   1.000
_cell.length_c   1.000
_cell.angle_alpha   90.00
_cell.angle_beta   90.00
_cell.angle_gamma   90.00
#
_symmetry.space_group_name_H-M   'P 1'
#
loop_
_entity.id
_entity.type
_entity.pdbx_description
1 polymer ?
#
loop_
_entity_poly.entity_id
_entity_poly.type
_entity_poly.pdbx_seq_one_letter_code
_entity_poly.pdbx_strand_id
1 'polypeptide(L)'
;MPAARIALGKCDVQVVYNLPAQRFDETARAIARATGCYIRYTDKKLKNLPVQPVRGRLTRRQALRVALRGTSLRIVRETPSLMEVKLASTH
;
A
#
# COMPACT_ATOMS: atom_id res chain seq x y z
N MET A 1 16.71 20.92 4.25
CA MET A 1 15.42 20.28 3.88
C MET A 1 15.25 19.03 4.75
N PRO A 2 14.48 19.03 5.86
CA PRO A 2 14.28 17.78 6.57
C PRO A 2 13.15 17.01 5.88
N ALA A 3 13.53 15.91 5.22
CA ALA A 3 12.61 14.86 4.82
C ALA A 3 11.74 14.50 6.02
N ALA A 4 10.41 14.57 5.85
CA ALA A 4 9.44 14.22 6.87
C ALA A 4 9.84 12.87 7.52
N ARG A 5 10.38 12.93 8.73
CA ARG A 5 10.62 11.76 9.57
C ARG A 5 9.26 11.25 9.99
N ILE A 6 8.63 10.46 9.13
CA ILE A 6 7.44 9.72 9.53
C ILE A 6 7.93 8.80 10.64
N ALA A 7 7.46 9.05 11.87
CA ALA A 7 7.82 8.27 13.04
C ALA A 7 7.78 6.79 12.69
N LEU A 8 8.88 6.06 12.94
CA LEU A 8 9.03 4.62 12.71
C LEU A 8 7.86 3.90 13.40
N GLY A 9 6.78 3.70 12.66
CA GLY A 9 5.54 3.09 13.14
C GLY A 9 5.48 1.64 12.74
N LYS A 10 4.42 0.93 13.15
CA LYS A 10 4.17 -0.46 12.73
C LYS A 10 4.19 -0.63 11.20
N CYS A 11 3.91 0.42 10.42
CA CYS A 11 3.96 0.36 8.96
C CYS A 11 5.40 0.40 8.36
N ASP A 12 6.45 0.65 9.17
CA ASP A 12 7.86 0.70 8.75
C ASP A 12 8.65 -0.58 9.05
N VAL A 13 8.06 -1.53 9.78
CA VAL A 13 8.69 -2.84 9.99
C VAL A 13 8.74 -3.59 8.66
N GLN A 14 9.94 -4.02 8.30
CA GLN A 14 10.18 -4.85 7.13
C GLN A 14 9.62 -6.25 7.38
N VAL A 15 8.86 -6.75 6.41
CA VAL A 15 8.32 -8.10 6.43
C VAL A 15 8.63 -8.76 5.10
N VAL A 16 8.77 -10.08 5.13
CA VAL A 16 8.84 -10.85 3.90
C VAL A 16 7.43 -10.92 3.34
N TYR A 17 7.22 -10.28 2.21
CA TYR A 17 5.99 -10.38 1.42
C TYR A 17 6.17 -11.46 0.36
N ASN A 18 5.16 -12.31 0.22
CA ASN A 18 5.03 -13.23 -0.91
C ASN A 18 3.57 -13.19 -1.41
N LEU A 19 3.17 -12.04 -1.93
CA LEU A 19 1.83 -11.83 -2.45
C LEU A 19 1.87 -12.03 -3.98
N PRO A 20 1.05 -12.94 -4.54
CA PRO A 20 0.96 -13.10 -5.98
C PRO A 20 0.29 -11.89 -6.63
N ALA A 21 0.31 -11.84 -7.97
CA ALA A 21 -0.44 -10.84 -8.72
C ALA A 21 -1.92 -11.11 -8.50
N GLN A 22 -2.57 -10.26 -7.72
CA GLN A 22 -3.95 -10.46 -7.29
C GLN A 22 -4.66 -9.12 -7.20
N ARG A 23 -5.92 -9.11 -6.75
CA ARG A 23 -6.69 -7.87 -6.62
C ARG A 23 -6.15 -7.01 -5.48
N PHE A 24 -6.22 -5.68 -5.65
CA PHE A 24 -5.79 -4.73 -4.64
C PHE A 24 -6.43 -4.99 -3.27
N ASP A 25 -7.71 -5.36 -3.21
CA ASP A 25 -8.39 -5.61 -1.93
C ASP A 25 -7.81 -6.81 -1.15
N GLU A 26 -7.36 -7.85 -1.84
CA GLU A 26 -6.69 -9.00 -1.20
C GLU A 26 -5.31 -8.60 -0.69
N THR A 27 -4.54 -7.89 -1.51
CA THR A 27 -3.24 -7.35 -1.13
C THR A 27 -3.35 -6.39 0.05
N ALA A 28 -4.32 -5.46 0.02
CA ALA A 28 -4.57 -4.52 1.09
C ALA A 28 -5.00 -5.22 2.38
N ARG A 29 -5.88 -6.23 2.30
CA ARG A 29 -6.27 -7.04 3.47
C ARG A 29 -5.10 -7.83 4.03
N ALA A 30 -4.26 -8.44 3.19
CA ALA A 30 -3.08 -9.18 3.63
C ALA A 30 -2.07 -8.25 4.34
N ILE A 31 -1.83 -7.06 3.78
CA ILE A 31 -0.96 -6.04 4.39
C ILE A 31 -1.55 -5.54 5.72
N ALA A 32 -2.86 -5.26 5.76
CA ALA A 32 -3.54 -4.76 6.95
C ALA A 32 -3.57 -5.81 8.09
N ARG A 33 -3.89 -7.08 7.79
CA ARG A 33 -3.86 -8.16 8.78
C ARG A 33 -2.48 -8.40 9.37
N ALA A 34 -1.42 -8.22 8.58
CA ALA A 34 -0.05 -8.41 9.05
C ALA A 34 0.43 -7.32 10.05
N THR A 35 -0.36 -6.28 10.34
CA THR A 35 0.09 -5.13 11.17
C THR A 35 -0.92 -4.42 12.04
N GLY A 36 -2.17 -4.35 11.61
CA GLY A 36 -3.08 -3.29 12.03
C GLY A 36 -2.85 -1.93 11.35
N CYS A 37 -2.08 -1.86 10.26
CA CYS A 37 -2.00 -0.66 9.41
C CYS A 37 -3.30 -0.55 8.60
N TYR A 38 -4.04 0.56 8.72
CA TYR A 38 -5.30 0.75 8.02
C TYR A 38 -5.06 1.29 6.60
N ILE A 39 -5.50 0.56 5.58
CA ILE A 39 -5.48 1.05 4.20
C ILE A 39 -6.88 1.56 3.87
N ARG A 40 -7.02 2.88 3.78
CA ARG A 40 -8.26 3.56 3.44
C ARG A 40 -8.26 3.88 1.96
N TYR A 41 -9.35 3.55 1.28
CA TYR A 41 -9.52 3.83 -0.13
C TYR A 41 -11.03 4.00 -0.36
N THR A 42 -11.43 5.10 -1.01
CA THR A 42 -12.84 5.49 -1.14
C THR A 42 -13.50 4.85 -2.35
N ASP A 43 -12.74 4.62 -3.42
CA ASP A 43 -13.29 4.12 -4.67
C ASP A 43 -13.38 2.58 -4.65
N LYS A 44 -14.61 2.06 -4.83
CA LYS A 44 -14.83 0.61 -4.92
C LYS A 44 -14.16 -0.01 -6.15
N LYS A 45 -13.94 0.78 -7.20
CA LYS A 45 -13.24 0.36 -8.43
C LYS A 45 -11.81 -0.10 -8.14
N LEU A 46 -11.14 0.51 -7.15
CA LEU A 46 -9.76 0.18 -6.75
C LEU A 46 -9.68 -1.26 -6.24
N LYS A 47 -10.71 -1.74 -5.52
CA LYS A 47 -10.73 -3.09 -4.95
C LYS A 47 -10.59 -4.20 -6.00
N ASN A 48 -11.09 -3.95 -7.21
CA ASN A 48 -11.06 -4.93 -8.30
C ASN A 48 -9.88 -4.73 -9.25
N LEU A 49 -9.03 -3.72 -9.02
CA LEU A 49 -7.87 -3.52 -9.86
C LEU A 49 -6.83 -4.61 -9.59
N PRO A 50 -6.31 -5.26 -10.65
CA PRO A 50 -5.18 -6.16 -10.51
C PRO A 50 -3.95 -5.32 -10.12
N VAL A 51 -3.22 -5.79 -9.11
CA VAL A 51 -1.96 -5.19 -8.68
C VAL A 51 -0.79 -6.11 -8.97
N GLN A 52 0.39 -5.52 -9.03
CA GLN A 52 1.61 -6.29 -9.22
C GLN A 52 1.90 -7.22 -8.03
N PRO A 53 2.54 -8.38 -8.29
CA PRO A 53 2.97 -9.26 -7.21
C PRO A 53 4.00 -8.53 -6.35
N VAL A 54 3.85 -8.67 -5.03
CA VAL A 54 4.79 -8.10 -4.06
C VAL A 54 5.58 -9.23 -3.43
N ARG A 55 6.85 -9.33 -3.80
CA ARG A 55 7.75 -10.37 -3.30
C ARG A 55 9.02 -9.76 -2.73
N GLY A 56 9.49 -10.33 -1.63
CA GLY A 56 10.74 -9.95 -0.98
C GLY A 56 10.53 -9.23 0.36
N ARG A 57 11.66 -8.86 0.99
CA ARG A 57 11.66 -8.14 2.27
C ARG A 57 11.47 -6.64 2.00
N LEU A 58 10.24 -6.17 2.18
CA LEU A 58 9.84 -4.79 1.91
C LEU A 58 9.13 -4.20 3.13
N THR A 59 9.22 -2.89 3.31
CA THR A 59 8.33 -2.18 4.25
C THR A 59 6.93 -2.10 3.66
N ARG A 60 5.90 -1.86 4.49
CA ARG A 60 4.52 -1.79 3.97
C ARG A 60 4.31 -0.65 2.98
N ARG A 61 4.98 0.48 3.21
CA ARG A 61 5.03 1.61 2.26
C ARG A 61 5.59 1.17 0.91
N GLN A 62 6.69 0.41 0.94
CA GLN A 62 7.32 -0.12 -0.27
C GLN A 62 6.45 -1.19 -0.94
N ALA A 63 5.90 -2.13 -0.17
CA ALA A 63 5.01 -3.18 -0.66
C ALA A 63 3.78 -2.57 -1.36
N LEU A 64 3.15 -1.57 -0.74
CA LEU A 64 2.04 -0.85 -1.33
C LEU A 64 2.50 -0.13 -2.60
N ARG A 65 3.59 0.65 -2.57
CA ARG A 65 4.13 1.29 -3.79
C ARG A 65 4.44 0.31 -4.92
N VAL A 66 4.98 -0.87 -4.60
CA VAL A 66 5.25 -1.94 -5.58
C VAL A 66 3.94 -2.48 -6.15
N ALA A 67 2.96 -2.80 -5.30
CA ALA A 67 1.64 -3.26 -5.75
C ALA A 67 0.96 -2.24 -6.67
N LEU A 68 1.09 -0.95 -6.35
CA LEU A 68 0.50 0.14 -7.14
C LEU A 68 1.29 0.50 -8.40
N ARG A 69 2.54 0.00 -8.59
CA ARG A 69 3.28 0.25 -9.83
C ARG A 69 2.51 -0.30 -11.03
N GLY A 70 2.44 0.49 -12.10
CA GLY A 70 1.70 0.10 -13.31
C GLY A 70 0.18 0.19 -13.18
N THR A 71 -0.35 0.62 -12.04
CA THR A 71 -1.77 0.95 -11.86
C THR A 71 -1.96 2.46 -11.87
N SER A 72 -3.19 2.92 -12.13
CA SER A 72 -3.56 4.32 -11.97
C SER A 72 -3.78 4.71 -10.50
N LEU A 73 -3.19 3.99 -9.54
CA LEU A 73 -3.36 4.23 -8.11
C LEU A 73 -2.15 4.96 -7.53
N ARG A 74 -2.41 5.94 -6.65
CA ARG A 74 -1.36 6.63 -5.90
C ARG A 74 -1.74 6.78 -4.43
N ILE A 75 -0.73 6.72 -3.58
CA ILE A 75 -0.85 7.02 -2.16
C ILE A 75 -0.93 8.53 -2.04
N VAL A 76 -2.08 9.05 -1.63
CA VAL A 76 -2.31 10.50 -1.45
C VAL A 76 -2.07 10.95 -0.02
N ARG A 77 -2.15 10.01 0.93
CA ARG A 77 -1.88 10.29 2.34
C ARG A 77 -1.20 9.09 2.98
N GLU A 78 -0.15 9.34 3.73
CA GLU A 78 0.61 8.30 4.42
C GLU A 78 0.87 8.77 5.85
N THR A 79 0.28 8.10 6.82
CA THR A 79 0.51 8.32 8.26
C THR A 79 1.13 7.05 8.87
N PRO A 80 1.65 7.12 10.11
CA PRO A 80 2.29 5.97 10.76
C PRO A 80 1.37 4.75 10.98
N SER A 81 0.05 4.94 10.88
CA SER A 81 -0.98 3.92 11.13
C SER A 81 -2.01 3.79 9.99
N LEU A 82 -2.06 4.74 9.05
CA LEU A 82 -3.05 4.77 7.98
C LEU A 82 -2.44 5.19 6.65
N MET A 83 -2.82 4.50 5.58
CA MET A 83 -2.47 4.84 4.19
C MET A 83 -3.74 5.09 3.41
N GLU A 84 -3.86 6.27 2.81
CA GLU A 84 -4.96 6.62 1.92
C GLU A 84 -4.52 6.50 0.46
N VAL A 85 -5.21 5.64 -0.29
CA VAL A 85 -4.96 5.42 -1.71
C VAL A 85 -6.14 5.97 -2.52
N LYS A 86 -5.82 6.73 -3.57
CA LYS A 86 -6.81 7.22 -4.54
C LYS A 86 -6.36 6.87 -5.96
N LEU A 87 -7.31 6.87 -6.89
CA LEU A 87 -6.97 6.93 -8.30
C LEU A 87 -6.20 8.23 -8.55
N ALA A 88 -5.00 8.09 -9.11
CA ALA A 88 -4.35 9.16 -9.83
C ALA A 88 -5.13 9.37 -11.13
N SER A 89 -6.25 10.07 -11.02
CA SER A 89 -6.94 10.63 -12.18
C SER A 89 -5.95 11.54 -12.87
N THR A 90 -5.37 11.04 -13.95
CA THR A 90 -4.64 11.86 -14.92
C THR A 90 -5.72 12.66 -15.60
N HIS A 91 -5.70 13.97 -15.41
CA HIS A 91 -6.50 14.91 -16.18
C HIS A 91 -5.56 15.71 -17.08
#